data_AF-A0A7G8VM59-F1
#
_entry.id   AF-A0A7G8VM59-F1
#
_cell.length_a   1.000
_cell.length_b   1.000
_cell.length_c   1.000
_cell.angle_alpha   90.00
_cell.angle_beta   90.00
_cell.angle_gamma   90.00
#
_symmetry.space_group_name_H-M   'P 1'
#
loop_
_entity.id
_entity.type
_entity.pdbx_description
1 polymer ?
#
loop_
_entity_poly.entity_id
_entity_poly.type
_entity_poly.pdbx_seq_one_letter_code
_entity_poly.pdbx_strand_id
1 'polypeptide(L)'
;MGRKSTIHRLAPETKSYIEAMLATGAQTLDELIADLQERFPAEARAGGLPSRSALHRYGSKLDRRLAAIKASTEAARMISEHAGDSQDARSEALTALVQTELFEAILNLQEADDPDHDAGERVGMLSAAAKNIATLTRSSVNLKKFQAEVAEAARKKAFAEAAQQAAETAKQQGLSKTGVEALRAAILGAL
;
A
#
# COMPACT_ATOMS: atom_id res chain seq x y z
N MET A 1 6.85 31.81 11.88
CA MET A 1 7.25 30.48 12.39
C MET A 1 6.01 29.83 12.99
N GLY A 2 5.38 28.89 12.28
CA GLY A 2 4.25 28.13 12.81
C GLY A 2 4.71 27.34 14.03
N ARG A 3 4.12 27.58 15.20
CA ARG A 3 4.50 26.86 16.42
C ARG A 3 4.03 25.41 16.27
N LYS A 4 4.96 24.45 16.28
CA LYS A 4 4.64 23.00 16.39
C LYS A 4 3.54 22.78 17.43
N SER A 5 2.57 21.91 17.12
CA SER A 5 1.43 21.60 18.00
C SER A 5 1.88 21.37 19.43
N THR A 6 1.18 21.95 20.40
CA THR A 6 1.45 21.78 21.83
C THR A 6 1.45 20.31 22.24
N ILE A 7 0.66 19.48 21.55
CA ILE A 7 0.56 18.03 21.77
C ILE A 7 1.88 17.30 21.45
N HIS A 8 2.66 17.76 20.46
CA HIS A 8 3.95 17.13 20.12
C HIS A 8 5.05 17.35 21.17
N ARG A 9 4.83 18.25 22.13
CA ARG A 9 5.79 18.57 23.19
C ARG A 9 5.42 17.98 24.54
N LEU A 10 4.29 17.26 24.62
CA LEU A 10 3.85 16.59 25.84
C LEU A 10 4.77 15.42 26.19
N ALA A 11 4.72 14.98 27.44
CA ALA A 11 5.35 13.74 27.86
C ALA A 11 4.84 12.58 26.97
N PRO A 12 5.70 11.59 26.64
CA PRO A 12 5.31 10.47 25.79
C PRO A 12 4.06 9.75 26.28
N GLU A 13 3.92 9.57 27.59
CA GLU A 13 2.77 8.93 28.22
C GLU A 13 1.45 9.68 27.93
N THR A 14 1.42 10.99 28.20
CA THR A 14 0.24 11.84 27.94
C THR A 14 -0.10 11.88 26.46
N LYS A 15 0.91 12.01 25.60
CA LYS A 15 0.73 12.01 24.14
C LYS A 15 0.10 10.71 23.67
N SER A 16 0.66 9.56 24.07
CA SER A 16 0.15 8.25 23.68
C SER A 16 -1.27 8.00 24.18
N TYR A 17 -1.61 8.52 25.37
CA TYR A 17 -2.97 8.46 25.90
C TYR A 17 -3.96 9.25 25.03
N ILE A 18 -3.61 10.50 24.69
CA ILE A 18 -4.43 11.34 23.79
C ILE A 18 -4.63 10.65 22.44
N GLU A 19 -3.57 10.10 21.85
CA GLU A 19 -3.65 9.37 20.58
C GLU A 19 -4.58 8.17 20.66
N ALA A 20 -4.50 7.37 21.74
CA ALA A 20 -5.37 6.23 21.94
C ALA A 20 -6.84 6.65 22.05
N MET A 21 -7.16 7.67 22.86
CA MET A 21 -8.54 8.13 23.05
C MET A 21 -9.12 8.73 21.77
N LEU A 22 -8.37 9.57 21.06
CA LEU A 22 -8.81 10.11 19.77
C LEU A 22 -9.02 9.00 18.72
N ALA A 23 -8.16 7.98 18.68
CA ALA A 23 -8.33 6.86 17.76
C ALA A 23 -9.57 6.00 18.04
N THR A 24 -10.01 5.90 19.30
CA THR A 24 -11.24 5.18 19.66
C THR A 24 -12.50 5.97 19.30
N GLY A 25 -12.44 7.30 19.30
CA GLY A 25 -13.62 8.17 19.09
C GLY A 25 -14.71 8.00 20.15
N ALA A 26 -14.40 7.38 21.30
CA ALA A 26 -15.39 6.99 22.31
C ALA A 26 -15.86 8.16 23.20
N GLN A 27 -15.16 9.30 23.16
CA GLN A 27 -15.41 10.46 24.03
C GLN A 27 -15.42 11.75 23.21
N THR A 28 -16.21 12.71 23.66
CA THR A 28 -16.15 14.09 23.18
C THR A 28 -14.84 14.76 23.60
N LEU A 29 -14.46 15.84 22.92
CA LEU A 29 -13.25 16.60 23.28
C LEU A 29 -13.31 17.20 24.69
N ASP A 30 -14.51 17.55 25.17
CA ASP A 30 -14.69 18.10 26.50
C ASP A 30 -14.51 17.02 27.58
N GLU A 31 -15.04 15.81 27.34
CA GLU A 31 -14.81 14.64 28.20
C GLU A 31 -13.35 14.23 28.23
N LEU A 32 -12.67 14.22 27.07
CA LEU A 32 -11.24 13.93 26.99
C LEU A 32 -10.41 14.97 27.78
N ILE A 33 -10.77 16.26 27.75
CA ILE A 33 -10.08 17.28 28.53
C ILE A 33 -10.27 17.04 30.04
N ALA A 34 -11.48 16.72 30.48
CA ALA A 34 -11.75 16.43 31.89
C ALA A 34 -10.95 15.21 32.37
N ASP A 35 -10.94 14.15 31.56
CA ASP A 35 -10.19 12.92 31.85
C ASP A 35 -8.66 13.14 31.86
N LEU A 36 -8.13 13.97 30.94
CA LEU A 36 -6.73 14.38 30.97
C LEU A 36 -6.36 15.15 32.24
N GLN A 37 -7.25 16.00 32.75
CA GLN A 37 -7.03 16.73 34.00
C GLN A 37 -7.00 15.79 35.21
N GLU A 38 -7.84 14.75 35.21
CA GLU A 38 -7.89 13.75 36.27
C GLU A 38 -6.67 12.82 36.24
N ARG A 39 -6.29 12.31 35.06
CA ARG A 39 -5.16 11.39 34.88
C ARG A 39 -3.79 12.06 35.03
N PHE A 40 -3.64 13.30 34.56
CA PHE A 40 -2.37 14.02 34.54
C PHE A 40 -2.46 15.31 35.36
N PRO A 41 -2.74 15.25 36.68
CA PRO A 41 -2.99 16.42 37.50
C PRO A 41 -1.76 17.32 37.64
N ALA A 42 -0.55 16.74 37.59
CA ALA A 42 0.70 17.50 37.60
C ALA A 42 0.84 18.37 36.32
N GLU A 43 0.51 17.81 35.15
CA GLU A 43 0.56 18.53 33.88
C GLU A 43 -0.57 19.55 33.76
N ALA A 44 -1.75 19.23 34.30
CA ALA A 44 -2.87 20.16 34.42
C ALA A 44 -2.48 21.40 35.24
N ARG A 45 -1.89 21.20 36.42
CA ARG A 45 -1.41 22.28 37.30
C ARG A 45 -0.30 23.12 36.66
N ALA A 46 0.56 22.48 35.87
CA ALA A 46 1.62 23.16 35.13
C ALA A 46 1.12 23.92 33.89
N GLY A 47 -0.18 23.83 33.54
CA GLY A 47 -0.73 24.40 32.31
C GLY A 47 -0.19 23.73 31.04
N GLY A 48 0.32 22.50 31.16
CA GLY A 48 0.91 21.74 30.06
C GLY A 48 -0.11 21.06 29.16
N LEU A 49 -1.36 20.86 29.62
CA LEU A 49 -2.39 20.16 28.87
C LEU A 49 -2.86 20.95 27.63
N PRO A 50 -3.22 20.26 26.53
CA PRO A 50 -3.65 20.90 25.30
C PRO A 50 -5.05 21.51 25.43
N SER A 51 -5.30 22.59 24.69
CA SER A 51 -6.64 23.17 24.58
C SER A 51 -7.56 22.33 23.69
N ARG A 52 -8.88 22.55 23.81
CA ARG A 52 -9.89 21.94 22.94
C ARG A 52 -9.58 22.11 21.45
N SER A 53 -9.20 23.32 21.03
CA SER A 53 -8.85 23.59 19.63
C SER A 53 -7.59 22.85 19.18
N ALA A 54 -6.61 22.65 20.09
CA ALA A 54 -5.42 21.86 19.81
C ALA A 54 -5.77 20.37 19.63
N LEU A 55 -6.61 19.82 20.51
CA LEU A 55 -7.11 18.45 20.41
C LEU A 55 -7.94 18.24 19.13
N HIS A 56 -8.84 19.16 18.79
CA HIS A 56 -9.65 19.07 17.57
C HIS A 56 -8.77 19.03 16.31
N ARG A 57 -7.81 19.94 16.18
CA ARG A 57 -6.88 19.97 15.04
C ARG A 57 -6.06 18.68 14.96
N TYR A 58 -5.59 18.19 16.10
CA TYR A 58 -4.81 16.96 16.16
C TYR A 58 -5.64 15.73 15.81
N GLY A 59 -6.84 15.61 16.39
CA GLY A 59 -7.80 14.55 16.10
C GLY A 59 -8.18 14.51 14.63
N SER A 60 -8.52 15.66 14.03
CA SER A 60 -8.85 15.72 12.60
C SER A 60 -7.70 15.24 11.70
N LYS A 61 -6.44 15.51 12.07
CA LYS A 61 -5.27 14.97 11.35
C LYS A 61 -5.12 13.46 11.56
N LEU A 62 -5.30 12.99 12.80
CA LEU A 62 -5.23 11.57 13.14
C LEU A 62 -6.32 10.78 12.41
N ASP A 63 -7.55 11.28 12.37
CA ASP A 63 -8.69 10.66 11.69
C ASP A 63 -8.43 10.51 10.19
N ARG A 64 -7.90 11.56 9.53
CA ARG A 64 -7.52 11.48 8.11
C ARG A 64 -6.49 10.38 7.85
N ARG A 65 -5.47 10.29 8.71
CA ARG A 65 -4.45 9.23 8.62
C ARG A 65 -5.06 7.84 8.83
N LEU A 66 -5.85 7.66 9.89
CA LEU A 66 -6.49 6.38 10.21
C LEU A 66 -7.49 5.93 9.13
N ALA A 67 -8.27 6.87 8.57
CA ALA A 67 -9.21 6.59 7.49
C ALA A 67 -8.48 6.09 6.24
N ALA A 68 -7.36 6.72 5.91
CA ALA A 68 -6.58 6.36 4.75
C ALA A 68 -5.83 5.02 4.96
N ILE A 69 -5.37 4.70 6.18
CA ILE A 69 -4.86 3.36 6.54
C ILE A 69 -5.95 2.30 6.37
N LYS A 70 -7.13 2.51 6.96
CA LYS A 70 -8.27 1.57 6.86
C LYS A 70 -8.65 1.32 5.41
N ALA A 71 -8.74 2.36 4.59
CA ALA A 71 -9.04 2.24 3.17
C ALA A 71 -7.99 1.41 2.42
N SER A 72 -6.70 1.60 2.73
CA SER A 72 -5.61 0.82 2.14
C SER A 72 -5.65 -0.64 2.57
N THR A 73 -5.88 -0.93 3.86
CA THR A 73 -6.00 -2.29 4.37
C THR A 73 -7.19 -3.04 3.78
N GLU A 74 -8.34 -2.38 3.65
CA GLU A 74 -9.50 -2.97 2.98
C GLU A 74 -9.24 -3.21 1.48
N ALA A 75 -8.57 -2.28 0.80
CA ALA A 75 -8.17 -2.47 -0.60
C ALA A 75 -7.24 -3.68 -0.78
N ALA A 76 -6.25 -3.84 0.10
CA ALA A 76 -5.35 -4.99 0.10
C ALA A 76 -6.11 -6.31 0.36
N ARG A 77 -7.04 -6.33 1.32
CA ARG A 77 -7.90 -7.49 1.60
C ARG A 77 -8.76 -7.86 0.38
N MET A 78 -9.42 -6.89 -0.24
CA MET A 78 -10.25 -7.10 -1.43
C MET A 78 -9.45 -7.66 -2.61
N ILE A 79 -8.22 -7.18 -2.81
CA ILE A 79 -7.32 -7.71 -3.84
C ILE A 79 -6.97 -9.16 -3.56
N SER A 80 -6.65 -9.49 -2.29
CA SER A 80 -6.31 -10.85 -1.91
C SER A 80 -7.48 -11.82 -2.02
N GLU A 81 -8.70 -11.36 -1.74
CA GLU A 81 -9.91 -12.17 -1.90
C GLU A 81 -10.28 -12.45 -3.37
N HIS A 82 -9.81 -11.62 -4.31
CA HIS A 82 -10.07 -11.77 -5.74
C HIS A 82 -8.93 -12.45 -6.51
N ALA A 83 -7.74 -12.61 -5.90
CA ALA A 83 -6.60 -13.31 -6.49
C ALA A 83 -6.70 -14.81 -6.17
N GLY A 84 -7.10 -15.60 -7.17
CA GLY A 84 -7.20 -17.05 -7.06
C GLY A 84 -5.83 -17.74 -7.03
N ASP A 85 -5.77 -18.88 -6.35
CA ASP A 85 -4.53 -19.51 -5.88
C ASP A 85 -3.53 -19.91 -6.99
N SER A 86 -2.25 -19.80 -6.62
CA SER A 86 -0.99 -20.09 -7.34
C SER A 86 -0.47 -19.04 -8.35
N GLN A 87 0.72 -18.50 -8.03
CA GLN A 87 1.47 -17.40 -8.68
C GLN A 87 1.11 -15.97 -8.19
N ASP A 88 -0.10 -15.78 -7.65
CA ASP A 88 -0.62 -14.48 -7.19
C ASP A 88 0.02 -13.93 -5.90
N ALA A 89 0.45 -14.77 -4.95
CA ALA A 89 0.99 -14.29 -3.66
C ALA A 89 2.19 -13.32 -3.77
N ARG A 90 3.01 -13.43 -4.82
CA ARG A 90 4.12 -12.48 -5.09
C ARG A 90 3.65 -11.20 -5.74
N SER A 91 2.64 -11.28 -6.61
CA SER A 91 2.00 -10.12 -7.23
C SER A 91 1.14 -9.34 -6.22
N GLU A 92 0.52 -10.02 -5.27
CA GLU A 92 -0.14 -9.44 -4.10
C GLU A 92 0.85 -8.71 -3.20
N ALA A 93 1.95 -9.37 -2.80
CA ALA A 93 2.98 -8.74 -1.97
C ALA A 93 3.55 -7.48 -2.64
N LEU A 94 3.80 -7.54 -3.95
CA LEU A 94 4.26 -6.39 -4.71
C LEU A 94 3.19 -5.28 -4.80
N THR A 95 1.92 -5.65 -4.95
CA THR A 95 0.80 -4.70 -4.97
C THR A 95 0.63 -4.03 -3.63
N ALA A 96 0.78 -4.76 -2.52
CA ALA A 96 0.75 -4.22 -1.16
C ALA A 96 1.91 -3.23 -0.90
N LEU A 97 3.12 -3.53 -1.37
CA LEU A 97 4.26 -2.61 -1.31
C LEU A 97 4.00 -1.34 -2.12
N VAL A 98 3.48 -1.50 -3.34
CA VAL A 98 3.08 -0.39 -4.22
C VAL A 98 2.02 0.48 -3.54
N GLN A 99 1.00 -0.12 -2.93
CA GLN A 99 -0.03 0.61 -2.19
C GLN A 99 0.55 1.35 -0.97
N THR A 100 1.49 0.76 -0.25
CA THR A 100 2.16 1.38 0.90
C THR A 100 2.95 2.63 0.46
N GLU A 101 3.73 2.52 -0.61
CA GLU A 101 4.50 3.64 -1.16
C GLU A 101 3.60 4.78 -1.67
N LEU A 102 2.49 4.43 -2.35
CA LEU A 102 1.50 5.40 -2.81
C LEU A 102 0.81 6.12 -1.64
N PHE A 103 0.49 5.36 -0.59
CA PHE A 103 -0.11 5.89 0.63
C PHE A 103 0.82 6.88 1.34
N GLU A 104 2.09 6.51 1.54
CA GLU A 104 3.09 7.41 2.10
C GLU A 104 3.26 8.67 1.24
N ALA A 105 3.24 8.54 -0.09
CA ALA A 105 3.28 9.70 -0.97
C ALA A 105 2.08 10.63 -0.77
N ILE A 106 0.86 10.10 -0.63
CA ILE A 106 -0.35 10.88 -0.36
C ILE A 106 -0.26 11.58 1.01
N LEU A 107 0.19 10.87 2.04
CA LEU A 107 0.39 11.47 3.37
C LEU A 107 1.40 12.61 3.32
N ASN A 108 2.55 12.39 2.69
CA ASN A 108 3.59 13.41 2.53
C ASN A 108 3.07 14.63 1.77
N LEU A 109 2.27 14.44 0.72
CA LEU A 109 1.64 15.54 -0.03
C LEU A 109 0.62 16.32 0.82
N GLN A 110 -0.20 15.62 1.62
CA GLN A 110 -1.17 16.26 2.50
C GLN A 110 -0.49 17.03 3.64
N GLU A 111 0.60 16.50 4.20
CA GLU A 111 1.39 17.18 5.23
C GLU A 111 2.13 18.39 4.67
N ALA A 112 2.64 18.28 3.44
CA ALA A 112 3.23 19.41 2.73
C ALA A 112 2.20 20.52 2.49
N ASP A 113 0.90 20.25 2.42
CA ASP A 113 -0.12 21.29 2.20
C ASP A 113 -0.55 22.02 3.49
N ASP A 114 0.01 21.65 4.64
CA ASP A 114 -0.26 22.33 5.91
C ASP A 114 0.51 23.67 5.99
N PRO A 115 -0.19 24.81 6.09
CA PRO A 115 0.41 26.14 6.13
C PRO A 115 1.28 26.40 7.39
N ASP A 116 1.21 25.54 8.40
CA ASP A 116 2.07 25.63 9.59
C ASP A 116 3.50 25.09 9.36
N HIS A 117 3.74 24.32 8.28
CA HIS A 117 5.07 23.80 7.96
C HIS A 117 5.93 24.86 7.27
N ASP A 118 7.23 24.88 7.60
CA ASP A 118 8.16 25.78 6.92
C ASP A 118 8.45 25.32 5.49
N ALA A 119 8.93 26.25 4.66
CA ALA A 119 9.15 25.97 3.24
C ALA A 119 10.16 24.82 3.00
N GLY A 120 11.13 24.63 3.89
CA GLY A 120 12.12 23.55 3.76
C GLY A 120 11.53 22.18 4.10
N GLU A 121 10.71 22.11 5.15
CA GLU A 121 9.99 20.91 5.57
C GLU A 121 8.99 20.46 4.48
N ARG A 122 8.26 21.41 3.89
CA ARG A 122 7.37 21.16 2.74
C ARG A 122 8.14 20.59 1.54
N VAL A 123 9.29 21.18 1.17
CA VAL A 123 10.12 20.68 0.07
C VAL A 123 10.65 19.27 0.35
N GLY A 124 11.04 18.98 1.59
CA GLY A 124 11.45 17.64 2.02
C GLY A 124 10.34 16.60 1.86
N MET A 125 9.13 16.93 2.30
CA MET A 125 7.95 16.07 2.16
C MET A 125 7.58 15.83 0.68
N LEU A 126 7.58 16.88 -0.15
CA LEU A 126 7.34 16.74 -1.59
C LEU A 126 8.40 15.86 -2.27
N SER A 127 9.66 15.98 -1.87
CA SER A 127 10.76 15.15 -2.38
C SER A 127 10.60 13.69 -1.98
N ALA A 128 10.17 13.43 -0.74
CA ALA A 128 9.86 12.08 -0.26
C ALA A 128 8.69 11.47 -1.06
N ALA A 129 7.61 12.22 -1.27
CA ALA A 129 6.50 11.80 -2.11
C ALA A 129 6.94 11.46 -3.55
N ALA A 130 7.75 12.31 -4.17
CA ALA A 130 8.28 12.07 -5.51
C ALA A 130 9.15 10.80 -5.60
N LYS A 131 9.98 10.54 -4.56
CA LYS A 131 10.79 9.32 -4.49
C LYS A 131 9.92 8.07 -4.40
N ASN A 132 8.89 8.08 -3.56
CA ASN A 132 7.98 6.95 -3.40
C ASN A 132 7.21 6.68 -4.71
N ILE A 133 6.74 7.72 -5.40
CA ILE A 133 6.12 7.60 -6.75
C ILE A 133 7.09 7.02 -7.78
N ALA A 134 8.38 7.41 -7.74
CA ALA A 134 9.38 6.85 -8.65
C ALA A 134 9.66 5.36 -8.37
N THR A 135 9.67 4.95 -7.09
CA THR A 135 9.77 3.55 -6.67
C THR A 135 8.55 2.75 -7.13
N LEU A 136 7.35 3.32 -6.98
CA LEU A 136 6.08 2.76 -7.47
C LEU A 136 6.13 2.46 -8.97
N THR A 137 6.54 3.45 -9.75
CA THR A 137 6.59 3.37 -11.21
C THR A 137 7.56 2.27 -11.67
N ARG A 138 8.75 2.19 -11.05
CA ARG A 138 9.73 1.14 -11.35
C ARG A 138 9.20 -0.26 -11.01
N SER A 139 8.56 -0.40 -9.86
CA SER A 139 7.95 -1.66 -9.42
C SER A 139 6.85 -2.12 -10.38
N SER A 140 6.00 -1.19 -10.84
CA SER A 140 4.95 -1.46 -11.83
C SER A 140 5.51 -1.93 -13.18
N VAL A 141 6.58 -1.30 -13.67
CA VAL A 141 7.26 -1.71 -14.92
C VAL A 141 7.82 -3.13 -14.78
N ASN A 142 8.46 -3.44 -13.65
CA ASN A 142 9.01 -4.76 -13.40
C ASN A 142 7.92 -5.84 -13.31
N LEU A 143 6.78 -5.54 -12.70
CA LEU A 143 5.63 -6.43 -12.67
C LEU A 143 5.14 -6.77 -14.09
N LYS A 144 4.95 -5.76 -14.94
CA LYS A 144 4.51 -5.97 -16.32
C LYS A 144 5.49 -6.82 -17.13
N LYS A 145 6.80 -6.61 -16.92
CA LYS A 145 7.84 -7.44 -17.55
C LYS A 145 7.75 -8.89 -17.09
N PHE A 146 7.67 -9.11 -15.78
CA PHE A 146 7.53 -10.46 -15.23
C PHE A 146 6.25 -11.16 -15.72
N GLN A 147 5.12 -10.46 -15.75
CA GLN A 147 3.87 -10.99 -16.30
C GLN A 147 4.01 -11.38 -17.78
N ALA A 148 4.68 -10.56 -18.58
CA ALA A 148 4.95 -10.88 -19.98
C ALA A 148 5.85 -12.11 -20.13
N GLU A 149 6.93 -12.20 -19.35
CA GLU A 149 7.84 -13.35 -19.34
C GLU A 149 7.12 -14.64 -18.94
N VAL A 150 6.29 -14.60 -17.91
CA VAL A 150 5.47 -15.73 -17.47
C VAL A 150 4.46 -16.13 -18.54
N ALA A 151 3.76 -15.18 -19.14
CA ALA A 151 2.80 -15.45 -20.21
C ALA A 151 3.47 -16.10 -21.43
N GLU A 152 4.66 -15.62 -21.81
CA GLU A 152 5.46 -16.20 -22.89
C GLU A 152 5.90 -17.63 -22.54
N ALA A 153 6.38 -17.86 -21.32
CA ALA A 153 6.77 -19.19 -20.85
C ALA A 153 5.59 -20.16 -20.82
N ALA A 154 4.43 -19.72 -20.34
CA ALA A 154 3.20 -20.49 -20.32
C ALA A 154 2.74 -20.83 -21.75
N ARG A 155 2.80 -19.86 -22.68
CA ARG A 155 2.49 -20.08 -24.10
C ARG A 155 3.45 -21.10 -24.71
N LYS A 156 4.76 -20.97 -24.50
CA LYS A 156 5.76 -21.94 -24.97
C LYS A 156 5.48 -23.35 -24.45
N LYS A 157 5.16 -23.48 -23.16
CA LYS A 157 4.82 -24.77 -22.54
C LYS A 157 3.55 -25.37 -23.16
N ALA A 158 2.48 -24.59 -23.29
CA ALA A 158 1.22 -25.04 -23.87
C ALA A 158 1.39 -25.50 -25.33
N PHE A 159 2.16 -24.76 -26.13
CA PHE A 159 2.46 -25.16 -27.51
C PHE A 159 3.33 -26.43 -27.58
N ALA A 160 4.28 -26.61 -26.66
CA ALA A 160 5.09 -27.83 -26.59
C ALA A 160 4.24 -29.06 -26.23
N GLU A 161 3.33 -28.92 -25.25
CA GLU A 161 2.38 -29.95 -24.85
C GLU A 161 1.41 -30.29 -26.00
N ALA A 162 0.83 -29.28 -26.65
CA ALA A 162 -0.03 -29.46 -27.81
C ALA A 162 0.69 -30.16 -28.98
N ALA A 163 1.94 -29.76 -29.27
CA ALA A 163 2.74 -30.37 -30.32
C ALA A 163 3.07 -31.84 -30.01
N GLN A 164 3.32 -32.17 -28.74
CA GLN A 164 3.54 -33.55 -28.32
C GLN A 164 2.27 -34.39 -28.43
N GLN A 165 1.14 -33.90 -27.94
CA GLN A 165 -0.13 -34.64 -27.95
C GLN A 165 -0.67 -34.83 -29.37
N ALA A 166 -0.50 -33.84 -30.25
CA ALA A 166 -0.80 -33.94 -31.67
C ALA A 166 0.11 -34.98 -32.36
N ALA A 167 1.40 -35.01 -32.02
CA ALA A 167 2.33 -36.00 -32.58
C ALA A 167 2.00 -37.44 -32.15
N GLU A 168 1.62 -37.65 -30.88
CA GLU A 168 1.18 -38.95 -30.38
C GLU A 168 -0.11 -39.42 -31.07
N THR A 169 -1.09 -38.52 -31.20
CA THR A 169 -2.35 -38.80 -31.91
C THR A 169 -2.10 -39.12 -33.39
N ALA A 170 -1.25 -38.34 -34.07
CA ALA A 170 -0.90 -38.57 -35.46
C ALA A 170 -0.22 -39.92 -35.69
N LYS A 171 0.69 -40.33 -34.79
CA LYS A 171 1.30 -41.68 -34.84
C LYS A 171 0.23 -42.78 -34.73
N GLN A 172 -0.73 -42.63 -33.82
CA GLN A 172 -1.83 -43.58 -33.65
C GLN A 172 -2.73 -43.67 -34.89
N GLN A 173 -2.91 -42.56 -35.61
CA GLN A 173 -3.66 -42.49 -36.87
C GLN A 173 -2.86 -42.93 -38.10
N GLY A 174 -1.63 -43.44 -37.93
CA GLY A 174 -0.83 -44.00 -39.01
C GLY A 174 -0.07 -42.99 -39.87
N LEU A 175 0.11 -41.75 -39.39
CA LEU A 175 0.96 -40.79 -40.10
C LEU A 175 2.42 -41.27 -40.16
N SER A 176 3.08 -41.01 -41.30
CA SER A 176 4.50 -41.32 -41.46
C SER A 176 5.36 -40.52 -40.48
N LYS A 177 6.56 -41.01 -40.15
CA LYS A 177 7.50 -40.32 -39.24
C LYS A 177 7.73 -38.86 -39.66
N THR A 178 7.95 -38.65 -40.96
CA THR A 178 8.16 -37.32 -41.55
C THR A 178 6.91 -36.43 -41.45
N GLY A 179 5.71 -36.99 -41.58
CA GLY A 179 4.45 -36.26 -41.37
C GLY A 179 4.24 -35.81 -39.92
N VAL A 180 4.61 -36.66 -38.96
CA VAL A 180 4.56 -36.33 -37.52
C VAL A 180 5.55 -35.22 -37.16
N GLU A 181 6.76 -35.27 -37.72
CA GLU A 181 7.77 -34.22 -37.54
C GLU A 181 7.32 -32.89 -38.13
N ALA A 182 6.73 -32.91 -39.34
CA ALA A 182 6.15 -31.72 -39.97
C ALA A 182 5.00 -31.12 -39.15
N LEU A 183 4.11 -31.96 -38.59
CA LEU A 183 3.02 -31.50 -37.71
C LEU A 183 3.55 -30.84 -36.44
N ARG A 184 4.56 -31.44 -35.80
CA ARG A 184 5.18 -30.88 -34.59
C ARG A 184 5.84 -29.53 -34.90
N ALA A 185 6.55 -29.43 -36.02
CA ALA A 185 7.18 -28.19 -36.47
C ALA A 185 6.15 -27.09 -36.80
N ALA A 186 5.04 -27.45 -37.45
CA ALA A 186 3.97 -26.51 -37.78
C ALA A 186 3.31 -25.92 -36.52
N ILE A 187 3.05 -26.73 -35.50
CA ILE A 187 2.48 -26.26 -34.23
C ILE A 187 3.46 -25.34 -33.51
N LEU A 188 4.73 -25.74 -33.38
CA LEU A 188 5.74 -24.92 -32.71
C LEU A 188 6.09 -23.64 -33.46
N GLY A 189 5.98 -23.63 -34.80
CA GLY A 189 6.20 -22.46 -35.65
C GLY A 189 5.07 -21.43 -35.62
N ALA A 190 3.93 -21.74 -34.99
CA ALA A 190 2.80 -20.82 -34.81
C ALA A 190 2.84 -20.04 -33.47
N LEU A 191 3.93 -20.16 -32.72
CA LEU A 191 4.21 -19.40 -31.49
C LEU A 191 4.53 -17.93 -31.80
#